data_AF-A0A955ABR6-F1
#
_entry.id   AF-A0A955ABR6-F1
#
_cell.length_a   1.000
_cell.length_b   1.000
_cell.length_c   1.000
_cell.angle_alpha   90.00
_cell.angle_beta   90.00
_cell.angle_gamma   90.00
#
_symmetry.space_group_name_H-M   'P 1'
#
loop_
_entity.id
_entity.type
_entity.pdbx_description
1 polymer ?
#
loop_
_entity_poly.entity_id
_entity_poly.type
_entity_poly.pdbx_seq_one_letter_code
_entity_poly.pdbx_strand_id
1 'polypeptide(L)'
;MAILPMSTSQPHAPPSSNTLLYIFGAIMLVGIMFMAWAGRPPAVVTVGKPLPPLDLQPLLEGTEPISNEQLLGKLTVIHFWGTWCPPCQAEFPQFAKLAAKFSGNTEVAIVSVSC
;
A
#
# COMPACT_ATOMS: atom_id res chain seq x y z
N MET A 1 16.69 5.60 -63.53
CA MET A 1 17.49 6.70 -62.95
C MET A 1 16.77 7.24 -61.73
N ALA A 2 17.03 6.66 -60.56
CA ALA A 2 16.71 7.24 -59.25
C ALA A 2 17.67 6.57 -58.27
N ILE A 3 18.73 7.29 -57.90
CA ILE A 3 19.81 6.80 -57.04
C ILE A 3 19.48 7.29 -55.62
N LEU A 4 19.30 6.36 -54.67
CA LEU A 4 19.11 6.70 -53.25
C LEU A 4 20.44 7.20 -52.67
N PRO A 5 20.48 8.32 -51.91
CA PRO A 5 21.69 8.72 -51.22
C PRO A 5 21.96 7.79 -50.05
N MET A 6 23.23 7.38 -49.99
CA MET A 6 23.83 6.52 -48.99
C MET A 6 23.70 7.12 -47.60
N SER A 7 23.36 6.24 -46.65
CA SER A 7 23.39 6.44 -45.21
C SER A 7 24.73 7.04 -44.76
N THR A 8 24.69 8.26 -44.22
CA THR A 8 25.84 8.86 -43.52
C THR A 8 25.80 8.40 -42.06
N SER A 9 26.63 7.41 -41.73
CA SER A 9 26.94 7.06 -40.34
C SER A 9 27.62 8.25 -39.67
N GLN A 10 26.97 8.89 -38.72
CA GLN A 10 27.59 9.91 -37.88
C GLN A 10 28.67 9.26 -36.99
N PRO A 11 29.90 9.81 -36.92
CA PRO A 11 30.90 9.34 -35.98
C PRO A 11 30.54 9.80 -34.56
N HIS A 12 30.29 8.85 -33.66
CA HIS A 12 30.12 9.13 -32.23
C HIS A 12 31.45 9.63 -31.64
N ALA A 13 31.57 10.93 -31.43
CA ALA A 13 32.69 11.52 -30.70
C ALA A 13 32.69 11.00 -29.24
N PRO A 14 33.84 10.59 -28.68
CA PRO A 14 33.90 10.13 -27.30
C PRO A 14 33.52 11.28 -26.35
N PRO A 15 32.58 11.07 -25.42
CA PRO A 15 32.19 12.12 -24.47
C PRO A 15 33.41 12.51 -23.64
N SER A 16 33.66 13.81 -23.48
CA SER A 16 34.74 14.30 -22.64
C SER A 16 34.47 13.95 -21.17
N SER A 17 35.55 13.79 -20.39
CA SER A 17 35.55 13.30 -18.99
C SER A 17 34.44 13.89 -18.10
N ASN A 18 34.10 15.17 -18.30
CA ASN A 18 33.07 15.86 -17.50
C ASN A 18 31.64 15.47 -17.88
N THR A 19 31.37 15.17 -19.16
CA THR A 19 30.06 14.67 -19.61
C THR A 19 29.72 13.34 -18.92
N LEU A 20 30.71 12.48 -18.69
CA LEU A 20 30.53 11.23 -17.99
C LEU A 20 30.19 11.45 -16.51
N LEU A 21 30.82 12.43 -15.85
CA LEU A 21 30.49 12.85 -14.48
C LEU A 21 29.07 13.40 -14.35
N TYR A 22 28.63 14.22 -15.32
CA TYR A 22 27.26 14.74 -15.31
C TYR A 22 26.21 13.66 -15.54
N ILE A 23 26.46 12.69 -16.43
CA ILE A 23 25.55 11.56 -16.65
C ILE A 23 25.46 10.70 -15.38
N PHE A 24 26.58 10.38 -14.76
CA PHE A 24 26.60 9.59 -13.53
C PHE A 24 25.87 10.32 -12.38
N GLY A 25 26.11 11.63 -12.24
CA GLY A 25 25.44 12.47 -11.25
C GLY A 25 23.93 12.58 -11.49
N ALA A 26 23.50 12.72 -12.74
CA ALA A 26 22.09 12.75 -13.12
C ALA A 26 21.40 11.39 -12.83
N ILE A 27 22.05 10.27 -13.16
CA ILE A 27 21.54 8.92 -12.85
C ILE A 27 21.43 8.72 -11.34
N MET A 28 22.43 9.18 -10.56
CA MET A 28 22.40 9.12 -9.09
C MET A 28 21.25 9.95 -8.50
N LEU A 29 21.06 11.19 -8.99
CA LEU A 29 19.98 12.06 -8.54
C LEU A 29 18.59 11.50 -8.88
N VAL A 30 18.41 10.98 -10.09
CA VAL A 30 17.16 10.32 -10.51
C VAL A 30 16.92 9.05 -9.68
N GLY A 31 17.96 8.27 -9.40
CA GLY A 31 17.88 7.09 -8.54
C GLY A 31 17.47 7.43 -7.10
N ILE A 32 18.05 8.48 -6.51
CA ILE A 32 17.69 8.97 -5.16
C ILE A 32 16.24 9.47 -5.15
N MET A 33 15.81 10.23 -6.16
CA MET A 33 14.41 10.66 -6.30
C MET A 33 13.44 9.48 -6.44
N PHE A 34 13.80 8.47 -7.24
CA PHE A 34 12.98 7.27 -7.43
C PHE A 34 12.83 6.47 -6.13
N MET A 35 13.92 6.33 -5.38
CA MET A 35 13.92 5.62 -4.09
C MET A 35 13.12 6.37 -3.01
N ALA A 36 13.20 7.70 -2.99
CA ALA A 36 12.42 8.54 -2.09
C ALA A 36 10.91 8.49 -2.40
N TRP A 37 10.53 8.35 -3.66
CA TRP A 37 9.12 8.22 -4.07
C TRP A 37 8.55 6.81 -3.79
N ALA A 38 9.36 5.76 -3.98
CA ALA A 38 8.95 4.38 -3.74
C ALA A 38 8.94 3.98 -2.24
N GLY A 39 9.66 4.72 -1.39
CA GLY A 39 9.93 4.34 0.00
C GLY A 39 9.10 5.07 1.04
N ARG A 40 7.76 4.97 1.02
CA ARG A 40 6.97 5.25 2.23
C ARG A 40 6.93 3.98 3.08
N PRO A 41 7.65 3.92 4.22
CA PRO A 41 7.55 2.75 5.10
C PRO A 41 6.09 2.61 5.58
N PRO A 42 5.53 1.39 5.61
CA PRO A 42 4.20 1.19 6.15
C PRO A 42 4.16 1.70 7.59
N ALA A 43 3.06 2.37 7.97
CA ALA A 43 2.88 2.82 9.34
C ALA A 43 2.96 1.61 10.28
N VAL A 44 4.01 1.57 11.12
CA VAL A 44 4.21 0.47 12.05
C VAL A 44 3.26 0.64 13.23
N VAL A 45 2.26 -0.22 13.32
CA VAL A 45 1.35 -0.29 14.46
C VAL A 45 2.11 -0.93 15.62
N THR A 46 2.28 -0.18 16.72
CA THR A 46 2.98 -0.65 17.92
C THR A 46 2.05 -0.64 19.12
N VAL A 47 2.20 -1.62 20.00
CA VAL A 47 1.42 -1.72 21.26
C VAL A 47 1.57 -0.44 22.07
N GLY A 48 0.45 0.08 22.59
CA GLY A 48 0.40 1.28 23.42
C GLY A 48 0.30 2.61 22.67
N LYS A 49 0.42 2.62 21.33
CA LYS A 49 0.09 3.81 20.52
C LYS A 49 -1.41 3.84 20.20
N PRO A 50 -2.00 5.04 20.04
CA PRO A 50 -3.38 5.16 19.60
C PRO A 50 -3.57 4.54 18.22
N LEU A 51 -4.77 4.01 17.99
CA LEU A 51 -5.19 3.49 16.70
C LEU A 51 -5.12 4.63 15.66
N PRO A 52 -4.44 4.45 14.51
CA PRO A 52 -4.45 5.43 13.43
C PRO A 52 -5.87 5.75 12.96
N PRO A 53 -6.11 6.93 12.35
CA PRO A 53 -7.40 7.26 11.78
C PRO A 53 -7.81 6.19 10.75
N LEU A 54 -9.01 5.63 10.96
CA LEU A 54 -9.69 4.66 10.14
C LEU A 54 -10.92 5.35 9.56
N ASP A 55 -10.94 5.48 8.24
CA ASP A 55 -12.10 5.88 7.46
C ASP A 55 -12.46 4.69 6.56
N LEU A 56 -13.33 3.82 7.06
CA LEU A 56 -13.66 2.55 6.42
C LEU A 56 -15.03 2.65 5.76
N GLN A 57 -15.04 2.44 4.45
CA GLN A 57 -16.28 2.35 3.71
C GLN A 57 -16.93 0.97 3.92
N PRO A 58 -18.27 0.92 4.06
CA PRO A 58 -18.98 -0.33 4.21
C PRO A 58 -18.89 -1.16 2.93
N LEU A 59 -18.58 -2.45 3.08
CA LEU A 59 -18.59 -3.43 1.99
C LEU A 59 -20.01 -3.88 1.60
N LEU A 60 -20.95 -3.79 2.55
CA LEU A 60 -22.34 -4.21 2.36
C LEU A 60 -23.23 -2.97 2.31
N GLU A 61 -24.13 -2.93 1.33
CA GLU A 61 -25.14 -1.89 1.24
C GLU A 61 -26.02 -1.86 2.50
N GLY A 62 -26.32 -0.65 3.00
CA GLY A 62 -27.12 -0.45 4.21
C GLY A 62 -26.36 -0.60 5.53
N THR A 63 -25.03 -0.80 5.50
CA THR A 63 -24.19 -0.76 6.71
C THR A 63 -23.65 0.67 6.92
N GLU A 64 -23.61 1.13 8.17
CA GLU A 64 -23.00 2.43 8.48
C GLU A 64 -21.47 2.39 8.31
N PRO A 65 -20.85 3.50 7.84
CA PRO A 65 -19.40 3.65 7.85
C PRO A 65 -18.84 3.53 9.27
N ILE A 66 -17.66 2.92 9.39
CA ILE A 66 -16.98 2.76 10.67
C ILE A 66 -15.89 3.83 10.80
N SER A 67 -16.01 4.66 11.84
CA SER A 67 -15.02 5.67 12.24
C SER A 67 -14.34 5.30 13.56
N ASN A 68 -13.18 5.89 13.86
CA ASN A 68 -12.49 5.67 15.14
C ASN A 68 -13.34 5.99 16.37
N GLU A 69 -14.22 6.99 16.26
CA GLU A 69 -15.05 7.47 17.37
C GLU A 69 -15.99 6.38 17.86
N GLN A 70 -16.50 5.55 16.95
CA GLN A 70 -17.36 4.41 17.28
C GLN A 70 -16.62 3.25 17.95
N LEU A 71 -15.29 3.20 17.81
CA LEU A 71 -14.41 2.16 18.35
C LEU A 71 -13.77 2.57 19.68
N LEU A 72 -13.72 3.87 19.99
CA LEU A 72 -13.18 4.36 21.25
C LEU A 72 -13.99 3.83 22.45
N GLY A 73 -13.26 3.38 23.47
CA GLY A 73 -13.86 2.79 24.68
C GLY A 73 -14.38 1.36 24.53
N LYS A 74 -14.34 0.78 23.33
CA LYS A 74 -14.70 -0.63 23.08
C LYS A 74 -13.45 -1.49 22.95
N LEU A 75 -13.54 -2.73 23.41
CA LEU A 75 -12.57 -3.76 23.06
C LEU A 75 -12.79 -4.13 21.60
N THR A 76 -11.92 -3.62 20.72
CA THR A 76 -12.08 -3.78 19.28
C THR A 76 -11.12 -4.83 18.73
N VAL A 77 -11.65 -5.81 18.01
CA VAL A 77 -10.88 -6.78 17.22
C VAL A 77 -11.04 -6.43 15.74
N ILE A 78 -9.93 -6.06 15.09
CA ILE A 78 -9.89 -5.74 13.67
C ILE A 78 -9.19 -6.89 12.94
N HIS A 79 -9.86 -7.46 11.94
CA HIS A 79 -9.35 -8.56 11.13
C HIS A 79 -9.16 -8.10 9.68
N PHE A 80 -7.90 -8.05 9.24
CA PHE A 80 -7.53 -7.69 7.87
C PHE A 80 -7.44 -8.94 7.01
N TRP A 81 -8.14 -8.96 5.88
CA TRP A 81 -8.23 -10.15 5.02
C TRP A 81 -8.36 -9.79 3.53
N GLY A 82 -8.23 -10.80 2.66
CA GLY A 82 -8.50 -10.68 1.23
C GLY A 82 -8.97 -12.00 0.62
N THR A 83 -9.79 -11.93 -0.42
CA THR A 83 -10.28 -13.12 -1.14
C THR A 83 -9.16 -13.92 -1.78
N TRP A 84 -8.02 -13.29 -2.04
CA TRP A 84 -6.81 -13.90 -2.59
C TRP A 84 -5.86 -14.45 -1.51
N CYS A 85 -6.22 -14.38 -0.23
CA CYS A 85 -5.37 -14.82 0.90
C CYS A 85 -5.86 -16.16 1.48
N PRO A 86 -5.24 -17.31 1.11
CA PRO A 86 -5.61 -18.62 1.65
C PRO A 86 -5.54 -18.75 3.17
N PRO A 87 -4.50 -18.26 3.88
CA PRO A 87 -4.48 -18.37 5.34
C PRO A 87 -5.60 -17.56 6.00
N CYS A 88 -5.90 -16.37 5.47
CA CYS A 88 -7.01 -15.54 5.97
C CYS A 88 -8.36 -16.26 5.82
N GLN A 89 -8.57 -16.95 4.71
CA GLN A 89 -9.80 -17.74 4.49
C GLN A 89 -9.91 -18.91 5.48
N ALA A 90 -8.79 -19.56 5.81
CA ALA A 90 -8.76 -20.65 6.79
C ALA A 90 -9.10 -20.17 8.22
N GLU A 91 -8.77 -18.91 8.56
CA GLU A 91 -9.07 -18.30 9.86
C GLU A 91 -10.50 -17.75 9.96
N PHE A 92 -11.11 -17.40 8.83
CA PHE A 92 -12.44 -16.79 8.75
C PHE A 92 -13.54 -17.52 9.54
N PRO A 93 -13.65 -18.87 9.50
CA PRO A 93 -14.68 -19.58 10.25
C PRO A 93 -14.57 -19.40 11.77
N GLN A 94 -13.35 -19.25 12.30
CA GLN A 94 -13.13 -18.99 13.72
C GLN A 94 -13.45 -17.54 14.06
N PHE A 95 -13.09 -16.60 13.18
CA PHE A 95 -13.45 -15.20 13.33
C PHE A 95 -14.98 -14.99 13.30
N ALA A 96 -15.70 -15.68 12.41
CA ALA A 96 -17.16 -15.64 12.35
C ALA A 96 -17.83 -16.18 13.63
N LYS A 97 -17.26 -17.23 14.24
CA LYS A 97 -17.72 -17.72 15.55
C LYS A 97 -17.49 -16.69 16.66
N LEU A 98 -16.35 -15.99 16.63
CA LEU A 98 -16.08 -14.89 17.56
C LEU A 98 -17.11 -13.76 17.39
N ALA A 99 -17.38 -13.35 16.15
CA ALA A 99 -18.39 -12.35 15.82
C ALA A 99 -19.78 -12.74 16.36
N ALA A 100 -20.21 -13.98 16.12
CA ALA A 100 -21.48 -14.50 16.62
C ALA A 100 -21.53 -14.57 18.16
N LYS A 101 -20.42 -14.92 18.82
CA LYS A 101 -20.36 -14.99 20.29
C LYS A 101 -20.56 -13.62 20.95
N PHE A 102 -20.14 -12.55 20.30
CA PHE A 102 -20.19 -11.19 20.85
C PHE A 102 -21.22 -10.27 20.18
N SER A 103 -22.10 -10.79 19.32
CA SER A 103 -23.06 -9.99 18.55
C SER A 103 -24.07 -9.20 19.41
N GLY A 104 -24.29 -9.62 20.66
CA GLY A 104 -25.15 -8.92 21.62
C GLY A 104 -24.40 -8.05 22.65
N ASN A 105 -23.07 -7.98 22.56
CA ASN A 105 -22.25 -7.22 23.50
C ASN A 105 -21.91 -5.83 22.91
N THR A 106 -22.28 -4.76 23.60
CA THR A 106 -22.04 -3.38 23.16
C THR A 106 -20.62 -2.87 23.45
N GLU A 107 -19.88 -3.55 24.34
CA GLU A 107 -18.51 -3.22 24.75
C GLU A 107 -17.45 -3.84 23.83
N VAL A 108 -17.83 -4.83 23.01
CA VAL A 108 -16.93 -5.53 22.09
C VAL A 108 -17.31 -5.20 20.65
N ALA A 109 -16.35 -4.69 19.88
CA ALA A 109 -16.51 -4.41 18.45
C ALA A 109 -15.68 -5.40 17.64
N ILE A 110 -16.30 -6.08 16.66
CA ILE A 110 -15.63 -7.04 15.78
C ILE A 110 -15.77 -6.53 14.35
N VAL A 111 -14.65 -6.13 13.76
CA VAL A 111 -14.61 -5.45 12.47
C VAL A 111 -13.73 -6.24 11.50
N SER A 112 -14.26 -6.53 10.31
CA SER A 112 -13.52 -7.16 9.24
C SER A 112 -13.22 -6.13 8.15
N VAL A 113 -11.95 -6.03 7.74
CA VAL A 113 -11.48 -5.04 6.76
C VAL A 113 -10.81 -5.78 5.60
N SER A 114 -11.26 -5.53 4.38
CA SER A 114 -10.59 -5.97 3.16
C SER A 114 -10.14 -4.78 2.33
N CYS A 115 -9.01 -4.93 1.63
CA CYS A 115 -8.50 -3.97 0.65
C CYS A 115 -9.22 -4.06 -0.69
#